data_AF-A0AAW1XZ20-F1
#
_entry.id   AF-A0AAW1XZ20-F1
#
_cell.length_a   1.000
_cell.length_b   1.000
_cell.length_c   1.000
_cell.angle_alpha   90.00
_cell.angle_beta   90.00
_cell.angle_gamma   90.00
#
_symmetry.space_group_name_H-M   'P 1'
#
loop_
_entity.id
_entity.type
_entity.pdbx_description
1 polymer ?
#
loop_
_entity_poly.entity_id
_entity_poly.type
_entity_poly.pdbx_seq_one_letter_code
_entity_poly.pdbx_strand_id
1 'polypeptide(L)'
;MIPILLLLLLLFCSAPAATLSHATTAYPSIPGTVPVDISANDLIPPRREVYGNGRILDISHRYSPDMPTFDSVDGVGQFLWLPNSMKNGSLANISEMKLPTHTGTHVDAPGHVFDHYFDAGFDVDTLDLDVLNGAALLVDVPRDKNITAEVMEALHIPKGVRRVLSEL
;
A
#
# COMPACT_ATOMS: atom_id res chain seq x y z
N MET A 1 -9.10 37.08 -43.05
CA MET A 1 -8.10 36.48 -42.13
C MET A 1 -8.76 35.46 -41.20
N ILE A 2 -9.41 34.44 -41.76
CA ILE A 2 -10.16 33.40 -41.03
C ILE A 2 -9.56 31.97 -41.19
N PRO A 3 -8.49 31.67 -41.96
CA PRO A 3 -8.10 30.26 -42.14
C PRO A 3 -7.17 29.69 -41.06
N ILE A 4 -6.65 30.52 -40.13
CA ILE A 4 -5.67 30.06 -39.13
C ILE A 4 -6.35 29.60 -37.82
N LEU A 5 -7.55 30.09 -37.52
CA LEU A 5 -8.25 29.76 -36.27
C LEU A 5 -8.86 28.34 -36.28
N LEU A 6 -9.17 27.78 -37.45
CA LEU A 6 -9.70 26.41 -37.55
C LEU A 6 -8.62 25.32 -37.40
N LEU A 7 -7.36 25.62 -37.70
CA LEU A 7 -6.26 24.65 -37.61
C LEU A 7 -5.81 24.42 -36.15
N LEU A 8 -5.98 25.44 -35.29
CA LEU A 8 -5.67 25.35 -33.86
C LEU A 8 -6.75 24.63 -33.05
N LEU A 9 -7.99 24.52 -33.56
CA LEU A 9 -9.09 23.84 -32.86
C LEU A 9 -9.07 22.31 -33.03
N LEU A 10 -8.33 21.78 -34.01
CA LEU A 10 -8.25 20.34 -34.30
C LEU A 10 -7.13 19.61 -33.56
N LEU A 11 -6.30 20.32 -32.78
CA LEU A 11 -5.19 19.74 -32.01
C LEU A 11 -5.53 19.36 -30.56
N PHE A 12 -6.79 19.51 -30.12
CA PHE A 12 -7.20 19.21 -28.74
C PHE A 12 -8.13 17.99 -28.58
N CYS A 13 -8.35 17.19 -29.63
CA CYS A 13 -9.11 15.94 -29.54
C CYS A 13 -8.21 14.72 -29.72
N SER A 14 -7.33 14.49 -28.75
CA SER A 14 -6.83 13.14 -28.46
C SER A 14 -6.47 13.06 -26.98
N ALA A 15 -7.50 13.15 -26.12
CA ALA A 15 -7.37 12.53 -24.81
C ALA A 15 -7.26 11.02 -25.06
N PRO A 16 -6.16 10.35 -24.70
CA PRO A 16 -6.20 8.90 -24.62
C PRO A 16 -7.27 8.58 -23.59
N ALA A 17 -8.31 7.85 -24.00
CA ALA A 17 -9.19 7.18 -23.07
C ALA A 17 -8.29 6.28 -22.20
N ALA A 18 -8.05 6.68 -20.95
CA ALA A 18 -7.34 5.87 -19.99
C ALA A 18 -8.24 4.67 -19.67
N THR A 19 -8.06 3.59 -20.43
CA THR A 19 -8.60 2.29 -20.08
C THR A 19 -7.85 1.83 -18.82
N LEU A 20 -8.51 1.94 -17.66
CA LEU A 20 -8.02 1.44 -16.38
C LEU A 20 -7.94 -0.10 -16.43
N SER A 21 -6.79 -0.58 -16.89
CA SER A 21 -6.34 -1.97 -16.77
C SER A 21 -4.82 -1.95 -16.69
N HIS A 22 -4.28 -1.46 -15.57
CA HIS A 22 -2.83 -1.32 -15.41
C HIS A 22 -2.20 -2.60 -14.85
N ALA A 23 -2.30 -3.70 -15.60
CA ALA A 23 -1.28 -4.73 -15.52
C ALA A 23 0.01 -4.10 -16.07
N THR A 24 0.85 -3.57 -15.18
CA THR A 24 2.20 -3.14 -15.56
C THR A 24 3.09 -4.37 -15.73
N THR A 25 4.13 -4.29 -16.56
CA THR A 25 5.09 -5.40 -16.74
C THR A 25 5.70 -5.87 -15.41
N ALA A 26 5.76 -4.98 -14.41
CA ALA A 26 6.24 -5.26 -13.06
C ALA A 26 5.19 -5.90 -12.13
N TYR A 27 3.92 -5.84 -12.48
CA TYR A 27 2.80 -6.28 -11.66
C TYR A 27 1.85 -7.10 -12.55
N PRO A 28 2.13 -8.40 -12.76
CA PRO A 28 1.25 -9.25 -13.54
C PRO A 28 -0.14 -9.29 -12.91
N SER A 29 -1.16 -9.41 -13.76
CA SER A 29 -2.57 -9.48 -13.38
C SER A 29 -2.80 -10.53 -12.30
N ILE A 30 -3.68 -10.22 -11.35
CA ILE A 30 -4.09 -11.21 -10.34
C ILE A 30 -4.96 -12.25 -11.05
N PRO A 31 -4.68 -13.55 -10.89
CA PRO A 31 -5.62 -14.59 -11.33
C PRO A 31 -7.00 -14.33 -10.71
N GLY A 32 -8.01 -14.06 -11.56
CA GLY A 32 -9.39 -13.79 -11.14
C GLY A 32 -9.87 -12.34 -11.24
N THR A 33 -9.05 -11.37 -11.69
CA THR A 33 -9.47 -9.94 -11.76
C THR A 33 -9.53 -9.31 -13.15
N VAL A 34 -9.22 -10.00 -14.26
CA VAL A 34 -9.41 -9.51 -15.67
C VAL A 34 -9.45 -10.67 -16.69
N PRO A 35 -10.01 -10.47 -17.91
CA PRO A 35 -10.25 -11.52 -18.90
C PRO A 35 -8.98 -12.24 -19.34
N VAL A 36 -9.16 -13.55 -19.47
CA VAL A 36 -8.13 -14.55 -19.65
C VAL A 36 -7.55 -14.47 -21.07
N ASP A 37 -6.27 -14.13 -21.19
CA ASP A 37 -5.45 -14.59 -22.32
C ASP A 37 -4.49 -15.66 -21.82
N ILE A 38 -4.83 -16.91 -22.18
CA ILE A 38 -4.15 -18.14 -21.80
C ILE A 38 -2.87 -18.25 -22.63
N SER A 39 -1.70 -18.11 -22.01
CA SER A 39 -0.50 -18.89 -22.38
C SER A 39 0.66 -18.61 -21.42
N ALA A 40 0.61 -19.28 -20.27
CA ALA A 40 1.77 -19.80 -19.56
C ALA A 40 1.21 -20.88 -18.63
N ASN A 41 1.74 -22.10 -18.70
CA ASN A 41 1.38 -23.24 -17.84
C ASN A 41 0.95 -22.76 -16.44
N ASP A 42 -0.18 -23.26 -15.92
CA ASP A 42 -0.93 -22.78 -14.74
C ASP A 42 -0.11 -22.56 -13.45
N LEU A 43 0.79 -21.58 -13.45
CA LEU A 43 1.60 -21.16 -12.32
C LEU A 43 0.81 -20.09 -11.55
N ILE A 44 -0.13 -20.55 -10.74
CA ILE A 44 -0.89 -19.69 -9.82
C ILE A 44 -0.12 -19.62 -8.49
N PRO A 45 0.40 -18.45 -8.08
CA PRO A 45 1.09 -18.33 -6.81
C PRO A 45 0.09 -18.56 -5.66
N PRO A 46 0.41 -19.38 -4.65
CA PRO A 46 -0.43 -19.50 -3.47
C PRO A 46 -0.42 -18.17 -2.71
N ARG A 47 -1.57 -17.49 -2.69
CA ARG A 47 -1.78 -16.31 -1.83
C ARG A 47 -2.52 -16.78 -0.58
N ARG A 48 -1.95 -16.51 0.59
CA ARG A 48 -2.51 -16.90 1.89
C ARG A 48 -2.33 -15.74 2.87
N GLU A 49 -3.34 -15.49 3.68
CA GLU A 49 -3.24 -14.57 4.83
C GLU A 49 -2.97 -15.36 6.12
N VAL A 50 -3.17 -16.69 6.08
CA VAL A 50 -3.03 -17.57 7.24
C VAL A 50 -1.93 -18.59 7.00
N TYR A 51 -0.97 -18.65 7.93
CA TYR A 51 0.20 -19.52 7.86
C TYR A 51 0.36 -20.34 9.15
N GLY A 52 1.23 -21.36 9.09
CA GLY A 52 1.65 -22.12 10.27
C GLY A 52 0.50 -22.82 11.02
N ASN A 53 -0.51 -23.31 10.30
CA ASN A 53 -1.74 -23.91 10.83
C ASN A 53 -2.60 -22.92 11.68
N GLY A 54 -2.73 -21.68 11.24
CA GLY A 54 -3.55 -20.68 11.93
C GLY A 54 -2.82 -19.86 12.99
N ARG A 55 -1.53 -20.13 13.20
CA ARG A 55 -0.73 -19.43 14.21
C ARG A 55 -0.21 -18.07 13.76
N ILE A 56 -0.15 -17.84 12.45
CA ILE A 56 0.36 -16.61 11.86
C ILE A 56 -0.73 -16.07 10.96
N LEU A 57 -1.17 -14.85 11.28
CA LEU A 57 -2.11 -14.07 10.50
C LEU A 57 -1.34 -12.89 9.91
N ASP A 58 -1.34 -12.79 8.59
CA ASP A 58 -0.84 -11.62 7.88
C ASP A 58 -1.93 -10.54 7.92
N ILE A 59 -1.64 -9.44 8.60
CA ILE A 59 -2.52 -8.27 8.74
C ILE A 59 -2.03 -7.10 7.87
N SER A 60 -1.20 -7.39 6.88
CA SER A 60 -0.60 -6.39 5.99
C SER A 60 -1.49 -6.17 4.77
N HIS A 61 -1.72 -4.91 4.42
CA HIS A 61 -2.36 -4.59 3.15
C HIS A 61 -1.40 -4.92 2.00
N ARG A 62 -1.91 -5.61 0.99
CA ARG A 62 -1.18 -5.78 -0.28
C ARG A 62 -1.09 -4.43 -0.98
N TYR A 63 0.11 -4.05 -1.43
CA TYR A 63 0.29 -2.89 -2.30
C TYR A 63 -0.35 -3.12 -3.67
N SER A 64 -1.21 -2.18 -4.08
CA SER A 64 -1.78 -2.12 -5.42
C SER A 64 -1.87 -0.66 -5.89
N PRO A 65 -1.88 -0.39 -7.21
CA PRO A 65 -1.96 0.99 -7.71
C PRO A 65 -3.21 1.74 -7.26
N ASP A 66 -4.31 1.01 -7.04
CA ASP A 66 -5.63 1.52 -6.68
C ASP A 66 -5.89 1.57 -5.17
N MET A 67 -4.92 1.17 -4.34
CA MET A 67 -5.14 1.16 -2.89
C MET A 67 -5.33 2.60 -2.35
N PRO A 68 -6.14 2.78 -1.29
CA PRO A 68 -6.36 4.09 -0.69
C PRO A 68 -5.06 4.78 -0.30
N THR A 69 -4.98 6.08 -0.55
CA THR A 69 -3.87 6.95 -0.17
C THR A 69 -4.42 8.17 0.55
N PHE A 70 -3.70 8.64 1.58
CA PHE A 70 -4.11 9.83 2.32
C PHE A 70 -4.22 11.04 1.39
N ASP A 71 -5.32 11.79 1.52
CA ASP A 71 -5.61 13.03 0.76
C ASP A 71 -5.56 12.87 -0.78
N SER A 72 -5.83 11.66 -1.28
CA SER A 72 -5.87 11.38 -2.72
C SER A 72 -7.03 10.45 -3.07
N VAL A 73 -7.76 10.80 -4.13
CA VAL A 73 -8.80 9.94 -4.72
C VAL A 73 -8.26 8.98 -5.77
N ASP A 74 -7.02 9.21 -6.24
CA ASP A 74 -6.42 8.48 -7.37
C ASP A 74 -5.65 7.22 -6.93
N GLY A 75 -5.63 6.93 -5.62
CA GLY A 75 -4.83 5.85 -5.03
C GLY A 75 -3.32 6.14 -5.08
N VAL A 76 -2.52 5.08 -5.03
CA VAL A 76 -1.05 5.14 -5.04
C VAL A 76 -0.47 5.39 -6.45
N GLY A 77 -1.16 4.94 -7.49
CA GLY A 77 -0.70 5.03 -8.87
C GLY A 77 0.50 4.12 -9.18
N GLN A 78 1.38 4.57 -10.08
CA GLN A 78 2.56 3.80 -10.48
C GLN A 78 3.66 3.85 -9.39
N PHE A 79 3.70 2.84 -8.53
CA PHE A 79 4.74 2.71 -7.49
C PHE A 79 5.82 1.68 -7.80
N LEU A 80 5.63 0.80 -8.80
CA LEU A 80 6.57 -0.27 -9.18
C LEU A 80 6.67 -0.38 -10.70
N TRP A 81 7.90 -0.50 -11.21
CA TRP A 81 8.18 -0.72 -12.63
C TRP A 81 9.41 -1.63 -12.83
N LEU A 82 9.62 -2.11 -14.06
CA LEU A 82 10.76 -2.94 -14.45
C LEU A 82 11.66 -2.17 -15.44
N PRO A 83 12.73 -1.50 -14.98
CA PRO A 83 13.74 -0.93 -15.87
C PRO A 83 14.37 -1.98 -16.81
N ASN A 84 14.58 -3.21 -16.31
CA ASN A 84 15.07 -4.33 -17.11
C ASN A 84 14.19 -5.55 -16.89
N SER A 85 13.82 -6.24 -17.97
CA SER A 85 12.98 -7.45 -17.91
C SER A 85 13.59 -8.60 -18.71
N MET A 86 13.42 -9.82 -18.21
CA MET A 86 13.77 -11.04 -18.94
C MET A 86 12.98 -11.17 -20.25
N LYS A 87 11.75 -10.65 -20.30
CA LYS A 87 10.96 -10.57 -21.54
C LYS A 87 11.66 -9.71 -22.62
N ASN A 88 12.51 -8.78 -22.19
CA ASN A 88 13.27 -7.88 -23.06
C ASN A 88 14.77 -8.28 -23.14
N GLY A 89 15.10 -9.54 -22.85
CA GLY A 89 16.46 -10.08 -23.01
C GLY A 89 17.42 -9.83 -21.84
N SER A 90 16.95 -9.25 -20.73
CA SER A 90 17.75 -9.17 -19.50
C SER A 90 17.95 -10.57 -18.87
N LEU A 91 19.05 -10.75 -18.12
CA LEU A 91 19.30 -11.99 -17.36
C LEU A 91 18.34 -12.15 -16.17
N ALA A 92 17.73 -11.06 -15.70
CA ALA A 92 16.79 -11.02 -14.60
C ALA A 92 15.74 -9.93 -14.80
N ASN A 93 14.61 -10.05 -14.10
CA ASN A 93 13.67 -8.93 -13.92
C ASN A 93 14.22 -8.04 -12.82
N ILE A 94 14.59 -6.81 -13.17
CA ILE A 94 15.08 -5.79 -12.24
C ILE A 94 13.93 -4.82 -12.02
N SER A 95 13.47 -4.71 -10.77
CA SER A 95 12.36 -3.84 -10.39
C SER A 95 12.88 -2.59 -9.68
N GLU A 96 12.21 -1.47 -9.92
CA GLU A 96 12.36 -0.23 -9.15
C GLU A 96 11.01 0.13 -8.54
N MET A 97 11.04 0.72 -7.34
CA MET A 97 9.85 1.20 -6.65
C MET A 97 10.03 2.61 -6.11
N LYS A 98 8.92 3.36 -6.07
CA LYS A 98 8.80 4.66 -5.42
C LYS A 98 7.45 4.72 -4.70
N LEU A 99 7.48 4.95 -3.40
CA LEU A 99 6.28 4.87 -2.55
C LEU A 99 6.37 5.92 -1.43
N PRO A 100 5.28 6.65 -1.13
CA PRO A 100 5.18 7.40 0.13
C PRO A 100 5.34 6.44 1.33
N THR A 101 6.08 6.85 2.36
CA THR A 101 6.34 6.00 3.54
C THR A 101 5.07 5.61 4.30
N HIS A 102 4.04 6.45 4.24
CA HIS A 102 2.72 6.21 4.86
C HIS A 102 1.74 5.49 3.92
N THR A 103 2.22 4.47 3.19
CA THR A 103 1.38 3.67 2.30
C THR A 103 1.08 2.31 2.94
N GLY A 104 -0.21 1.94 3.01
CA GLY A 104 -0.63 0.63 3.51
C GLY A 104 -0.34 0.42 4.99
N THR A 105 -0.10 -0.82 5.40
CA THR A 105 0.29 -1.16 6.79
C THR A 105 1.74 -0.71 7.02
N HIS A 106 1.96 0.26 7.92
CA HIS A 106 3.26 0.88 8.19
C HIS A 106 3.39 1.29 9.67
N VAL A 107 4.55 1.85 10.04
CA VAL A 107 4.81 2.47 11.34
C VAL A 107 5.38 3.88 11.16
N ASP A 108 5.09 4.76 12.11
CA ASP A 108 5.59 6.13 12.11
C ASP A 108 6.77 6.29 13.09
N ALA A 109 7.82 6.97 12.64
CA ALA A 109 8.90 7.40 13.51
C ALA A 109 8.57 8.76 14.16
N PRO A 110 9.15 9.11 15.33
CA PRO A 110 8.88 10.39 16.00
C PRO A 110 9.13 11.61 15.11
N GLY A 111 10.16 11.56 14.26
CA GLY A 111 10.47 12.62 13.30
C GLY A 111 9.37 12.88 12.27
N HIS A 112 8.38 12.00 12.09
CA HIS A 112 7.23 12.25 11.21
C HIS A 112 6.39 13.46 11.65
N VAL A 113 6.19 13.61 12.96
CA VAL A 113 5.26 14.61 13.53
C VAL A 113 5.96 15.71 14.33
N PHE A 114 7.23 15.51 14.70
CA PHE A 114 7.99 16.46 15.51
C PHE A 114 9.30 16.85 14.81
N ASP A 115 9.35 18.09 14.32
CA ASP A 115 10.46 18.63 13.51
C ASP A 115 11.84 18.52 14.21
N HIS A 116 11.92 18.87 15.50
CA HIS A 116 13.16 18.74 16.27
C HIS A 116 13.65 17.30 16.43
N TYR A 117 12.75 16.30 16.35
CA TYR A 117 13.14 14.88 16.33
C TYR A 117 13.62 14.46 14.95
N PHE A 118 13.05 15.01 13.88
CA PHE A 118 13.54 14.80 12.52
C PHE A 118 14.99 15.29 12.37
N ASP A 119 15.27 16.53 12.79
CA ASP A 119 16.61 17.11 12.76
C ASP A 119 17.62 16.32 13.61
N ALA A 120 17.16 15.72 14.70
CA ALA A 120 17.97 14.88 15.58
C ALA A 120 18.13 13.43 15.10
N GLY A 121 17.52 13.05 13.98
CA GLY A 121 17.66 11.72 13.38
C GLY A 121 16.83 10.63 14.04
N PHE A 122 15.71 10.96 14.71
CA PHE A 122 14.77 9.96 15.22
C PHE A 122 13.87 9.43 14.08
N ASP A 123 14.49 8.66 13.20
CA ASP A 123 13.84 8.00 12.08
C ASP A 123 13.54 6.51 12.37
N VAL A 124 13.06 5.77 11.37
CA VAL A 124 12.59 4.38 11.54
C VAL A 124 13.68 3.42 12.01
N ASP A 125 14.96 3.68 11.71
CA ASP A 125 16.06 2.81 12.11
C ASP A 125 16.45 2.96 13.59
N THR A 126 15.93 4.00 14.24
CA THR A 126 16.10 4.27 15.68
C THR A 126 15.03 3.62 16.56
N LEU A 127 13.99 3.03 15.96
CA LEU A 127 12.89 2.42 16.69
C LEU A 127 13.34 1.17 17.45
N ASP A 128 12.99 1.10 18.74
CA ASP A 128 13.26 -0.06 19.58
C ASP A 128 12.47 -1.28 19.09
N LEU A 129 13.19 -2.33 18.66
CA LEU A 129 12.58 -3.56 18.19
C LEU A 129 11.80 -4.30 19.29
N ASP A 130 12.16 -4.10 20.57
CA ASP A 130 11.41 -4.60 21.72
C ASP A 130 10.10 -3.83 21.96
N VAL A 131 9.83 -2.77 21.20
CA VAL A 131 8.51 -2.11 21.09
C VAL A 131 7.73 -2.65 19.89
N LEU A 132 8.39 -3.06 18.81
CA LEU A 132 7.71 -3.59 17.61
C LEU A 132 7.37 -5.08 17.70
N ASN A 133 8.05 -5.84 18.58
CA ASN A 133 7.90 -7.29 18.64
C ASN A 133 7.50 -7.78 20.05
N GLY A 134 6.37 -8.49 20.15
CA GLY A 134 5.97 -9.16 21.37
C GLY A 134 4.46 -9.35 21.48
N ALA A 135 4.00 -9.76 22.67
CA ALA A 135 2.58 -9.93 22.94
C ALA A 135 1.82 -8.60 22.75
N ALA A 136 0.71 -8.68 22.04
CA ALA A 136 -0.24 -7.60 21.82
C ALA A 136 -1.66 -8.08 22.17
N LEU A 137 -2.47 -7.16 22.68
CA LEU A 137 -3.88 -7.39 22.92
C LEU A 137 -4.67 -6.83 21.73
N LEU A 138 -5.42 -7.69 21.05
CA LEU A 138 -6.44 -7.25 20.09
C LEU A 138 -7.71 -6.89 20.85
N VAL A 139 -8.23 -5.69 20.62
CA VAL A 139 -9.46 -5.18 21.23
C VAL A 139 -10.45 -4.77 20.15
N ASP A 140 -11.72 -5.11 20.35
CA ASP A 140 -12.83 -4.61 19.54
C ASP A 140 -13.26 -3.25 20.11
N VAL A 141 -13.38 -2.23 19.24
CA VAL A 141 -13.76 -0.87 19.64
C VAL A 141 -15.01 -0.42 18.87
N PRO A 142 -15.79 0.54 19.41
CA PRO A 142 -16.96 1.04 18.70
C PRO A 142 -16.59 1.66 17.34
N ARG A 143 -17.23 1.16 16.28
CA ARG A 143 -16.94 1.58 14.89
C ARG A 143 -17.62 2.88 14.47
N ASP A 144 -18.57 3.35 15.27
CA ASP A 144 -19.46 4.49 14.96
C ASP A 144 -19.04 5.80 15.65
N LYS A 145 -17.93 5.81 16.39
CA LYS A 145 -17.45 6.98 17.13
C LYS A 145 -15.95 6.97 17.37
N ASN A 146 -15.42 8.13 17.77
CA ASN A 146 -14.01 8.27 18.14
C ASN A 146 -13.65 7.43 19.38
N ILE A 147 -12.43 6.91 19.40
CA ILE A 147 -11.84 6.23 20.58
C ILE A 147 -11.39 7.30 21.58
N THR A 148 -12.19 7.53 22.63
CA THR A 148 -11.86 8.46 23.72
C THR A 148 -11.26 7.76 24.93
N ALA A 149 -10.85 8.52 25.95
CA ALA A 149 -10.37 7.96 27.21
C ALA A 149 -11.43 7.06 27.88
N GLU A 150 -12.71 7.45 27.83
CA GLU A 150 -13.81 6.66 28.37
C GLU A 150 -14.00 5.33 27.63
N VAL A 151 -13.83 5.33 26.30
CA VAL A 151 -13.83 4.09 25.51
C VAL A 151 -12.69 3.18 25.95
N MET A 152 -11.48 3.72 26.07
CA MET A 152 -10.30 2.95 26.48
C MET A 152 -10.41 2.40 27.91
N GLU A 153 -11.01 3.16 28.84
CA GLU A 153 -11.26 2.70 30.21
C GLU A 153 -12.28 1.55 30.24
N ALA A 154 -13.34 1.63 29.43
CA ALA A 154 -14.36 0.59 29.32
C ALA A 154 -13.86 -0.74 28.73
N LEU A 155 -12.72 -0.74 28.03
CA LEU A 155 -12.08 -1.98 27.53
C LEU A 155 -11.44 -2.82 28.65
N HIS A 156 -11.28 -2.27 29.86
CA HIS A 156 -10.69 -2.96 31.01
C HIS A 156 -9.35 -3.67 30.70
N ILE A 157 -8.48 -2.99 29.92
CA ILE A 157 -7.20 -3.54 29.46
C ILE A 157 -6.35 -3.95 30.68
N PRO A 158 -5.88 -5.21 30.76
CA PRO A 158 -5.09 -5.67 31.89
C PRO A 158 -3.80 -4.87 32.09
N LYS A 159 -3.43 -4.63 33.36
CA LYS A 159 -2.14 -4.01 33.68
C LYS A 159 -0.99 -4.86 33.13
N GLY A 160 0.02 -4.20 32.56
CA GLY A 160 1.20 -4.85 31.98
C GLY A 160 1.10 -5.14 30.49
N VAL A 161 -0.07 -4.93 29.86
CA VAL A 161 -0.17 -4.92 28.39
C VAL A 161 0.64 -3.75 27.84
N ARG A 162 1.58 -4.05 26.93
CA ARG A 162 2.48 -3.05 26.31
C ARG A 162 2.09 -2.67 24.88
N ARG A 163 1.20 -3.43 24.24
CA ARG A 163 0.77 -3.24 22.86
C ARG A 163 -0.69 -3.57 22.73
N VAL A 164 -1.41 -2.71 22.03
CA VAL A 164 -2.84 -2.85 21.77
C VAL A 164 -3.05 -2.66 20.28
N LEU A 165 -3.79 -3.57 19.66
CA LEU A 165 -4.32 -3.41 18.31
C LEU A 165 -5.82 -3.20 18.45
N SER A 166 -6.34 -2.12 17.87
CA SER A 166 -7.77 -1.82 17.88
C SER A 166 -8.37 -2.19 16.54
N GLU A 167 -9.43 -3.00 16.55
CA GLU A 167 -10.19 -3.33 15.34
C GLU A 167 -11.28 -2.27 15.09
N LEU A 168 -11.22 -1.62 13.93
CA LEU A 168 -12.15 -0.58 13.47
C LEU A 168 -13.03 -1.08 12.32
#